data_AF-A0A1Z5JD11-F1
#
_entry.id   AF-A0A1Z5JD11-F1
#
_cell.length_a   1.000
_cell.length_b   1.000
_cell.length_c   1.000
_cell.angle_alpha   90.00
_cell.angle_beta   90.00
_cell.angle_gamma   90.00
#
_symmetry.space_group_name_H-M   'P 1'
#
loop_
_entity.id
_entity.type
_entity.pdbx_description
1 polymer ?
#
loop_
_entity_poly.entity_id
_entity_poly.type
_entity_poly.pdbx_seq_one_letter_code
_entity_poly.pdbx_strand_id
1 'polypeptide(L)'
;MAPINVVTMMLMPVSQVVSWHMILTQELYPTLFKLSCFYGSWAIYNVVTGGKDLAFVSFGLLASAVHFKNHKFIFAASSLVFVNYALPFVFVARWSAAKLAKVIKKADESTLALMWGYIYKLYFVSNICLWAFVIYKVYTSFEGYRRINGVQ
;
A
#
# COMPACT_ATOMS: atom_id res chain seq x y z
N MET A 1 9.35 -2.27 -18.63
CA MET A 1 9.10 -3.00 -17.37
C MET A 1 10.23 -4.00 -17.15
N ALA A 2 10.83 -3.96 -15.98
CA ALA A 2 12.00 -4.77 -15.64
C ALA A 2 11.65 -6.25 -15.41
N PRO A 3 12.59 -7.18 -15.72
CA PRO A 3 12.46 -8.60 -15.39
C PRO A 3 12.24 -8.82 -13.88
N ILE A 4 11.82 -10.02 -13.49
CA ILE A 4 11.63 -10.35 -12.09
C ILE A 4 12.98 -10.29 -11.37
N ASN A 5 13.14 -9.31 -10.49
CA ASN A 5 14.30 -9.16 -9.63
C ASN A 5 13.94 -9.70 -8.24
N VAL A 6 14.71 -10.69 -7.76
CA VAL A 6 14.49 -11.37 -6.48
C VAL A 6 14.49 -10.39 -5.31
N VAL A 7 15.35 -9.37 -5.32
CA VAL A 7 15.38 -8.33 -4.27
C VAL A 7 14.05 -7.58 -4.22
N THR A 8 13.56 -7.13 -5.38
CA THR A 8 12.28 -6.41 -5.45
C THR A 8 11.08 -7.29 -5.12
N MET A 9 11.16 -8.59 -5.44
CA MET A 9 10.15 -9.58 -5.08
C MET A 9 10.10 -9.80 -3.57
N MET A 10 11.27 -9.96 -2.92
CA MET A 10 11.39 -10.16 -1.48
C MET A 10 11.10 -8.88 -0.67
N LEU A 11 11.24 -7.71 -1.28
CA LEU A 11 10.85 -6.46 -0.64
C LEU A 11 9.34 -6.39 -0.38
N MET A 12 8.50 -7.06 -1.18
CA MET A 12 7.04 -7.09 -0.96
C MET A 12 6.66 -7.71 0.39
N PRO A 13 7.04 -8.96 0.73
CA PRO A 13 6.71 -9.53 2.03
C PRO A 13 7.43 -8.82 3.18
N VAL A 14 8.69 -8.41 2.99
CA VAL A 14 9.44 -7.71 4.05
C VAL A 14 8.80 -6.37 4.40
N SER A 15 8.49 -5.55 3.39
CA SER A 15 7.81 -4.26 3.60
C SER A 15 6.44 -4.45 4.25
N GLN A 16 5.73 -5.54 3.93
CA GLN A 16 4.45 -5.81 4.57
C GLN A 16 4.56 -6.18 6.03
N VAL A 17 5.48 -7.08 6.40
CA VAL A 17 5.71 -7.44 7.80
C VAL A 17 6.08 -6.20 8.62
N VAL A 18 6.98 -5.37 8.08
CA VAL A 18 7.39 -4.11 8.72
C VAL A 18 6.20 -3.16 8.85
N SER A 19 5.39 -3.02 7.81
CA SER A 19 4.21 -2.12 7.82
C SER A 19 3.20 -2.53 8.88
N TRP A 20 2.85 -3.82 8.95
CA TRP A 20 1.96 -4.36 9.98
C TRP A 20 2.52 -4.16 11.38
N HIS A 21 3.79 -4.49 11.58
CA HIS A 21 4.44 -4.30 12.87
C HIS A 21 4.34 -2.85 13.33
N MET A 22 4.75 -1.90 12.48
CA MET A 22 4.70 -0.47 12.81
C MET A 22 3.27 0.01 13.10
N ILE A 23 2.29 -0.38 12.28
CA ILE A 23 0.89 0.02 12.48
C ILE A 23 0.31 -0.57 13.78
N LEU A 24 0.74 -1.76 14.20
CA LEU A 24 0.25 -2.39 15.42
C LEU A 24 0.91 -1.83 16.69
N THR A 25 2.22 -1.52 16.64
CA THR A 25 3.02 -1.24 17.85
C THR A 25 3.39 0.23 18.03
N GLN A 26 3.36 1.05 16.98
CA GLN A 26 3.84 2.44 17.04
C GLN A 26 2.69 3.45 16.94
N GLU A 27 3.02 4.73 17.19
CA GLU A 27 2.09 5.83 17.01
C GLU A 27 1.64 5.96 15.54
N LEU A 28 0.34 6.19 15.36
CA LEU A 28 -0.31 6.15 14.05
C LEU A 28 0.28 7.19 13.08
N TYR A 29 0.29 8.48 13.42
CA TYR A 29 0.66 9.53 12.46
C TYR A 29 2.13 9.49 12.04
N PRO A 30 3.13 9.38 12.95
CA PRO A 30 4.52 9.23 12.53
C PRO A 30 4.73 7.98 11.65
N THR A 31 4.02 6.90 11.96
CA THR A 31 4.05 5.66 11.16
C THR A 31 3.47 5.88 9.78
N LEU A 32 2.29 6.50 9.67
CA LEU A 32 1.66 6.80 8.38
C LEU A 32 2.56 7.68 7.52
N PHE A 33 3.25 8.67 8.11
CA PHE A 33 4.23 9.46 7.39
C PHE A 33 5.35 8.59 6.81
N LYS A 34 6.01 7.76 7.64
CA LYS A 34 7.08 6.86 7.19
C LYS A 34 6.62 5.90 6.09
N LEU A 35 5.47 5.26 6.26
CA LEU A 35 4.90 4.34 5.27
C LEU A 35 4.56 5.06 3.97
N SER A 36 3.94 6.24 4.05
CA SER A 36 3.60 7.04 2.87
C SER A 36 4.84 7.48 2.09
N CYS A 37 5.90 7.89 2.78
CA CYS A 37 7.18 8.23 2.14
C CYS A 37 7.83 6.99 1.50
N PHE A 38 7.84 5.84 2.18
CA PHE A 38 8.41 4.61 1.64
C PHE A 38 7.68 4.13 0.38
N TYR A 39 6.36 3.92 0.46
CA TYR A 39 5.57 3.44 -0.68
C TYR A 39 5.46 4.50 -1.79
N GLY A 40 5.43 5.79 -1.43
CA GLY A 40 5.48 6.88 -2.39
C GLY A 40 6.80 6.90 -3.17
N SER A 41 7.93 6.76 -2.48
CA SER A 41 9.26 6.67 -3.12
C SER A 41 9.38 5.44 -4.01
N TRP A 42 8.80 4.30 -3.58
CA TRP A 42 8.75 3.09 -4.39
C TRP A 42 7.93 3.28 -5.67
N ALA A 43 6.77 3.92 -5.59
CA ALA A 43 5.95 4.22 -6.76
C ALA A 43 6.67 5.18 -7.72
N ILE A 44 7.37 6.20 -7.20
CA ILE A 44 8.22 7.09 -8.01
C ILE A 44 9.34 6.30 -8.69
N TYR A 45 10.03 5.43 -7.96
CA TYR A 45 11.07 4.55 -8.52
C TYR A 45 10.50 3.69 -9.67
N ASN A 46 9.31 3.11 -9.50
CA ASN A 46 8.65 2.35 -10.55
C ASN A 46 8.35 3.20 -11.79
N VAL A 47 7.89 4.45 -11.63
CA VAL A 47 7.65 5.37 -12.74
C VAL A 47 8.95 5.73 -13.47
N VAL A 48 9.99 6.11 -12.72
CA VAL A 48 11.30 6.51 -13.28
C VAL A 48 11.98 5.35 -14.02
N THR A 49 11.76 4.11 -13.60
CA THR A 49 12.30 2.91 -14.26
C THR A 49 11.40 2.35 -15.38
N GLY A 50 10.45 3.16 -15.87
CA GLY A 50 9.61 2.83 -17.03
C GLY A 50 8.39 1.95 -16.71
N GLY A 51 7.95 1.94 -15.46
CA GLY A 51 6.65 1.43 -15.02
C GLY A 51 5.57 2.51 -15.06
N LYS A 52 4.33 2.11 -14.76
CA LYS A 52 3.20 3.01 -14.55
C LYS A 52 2.62 2.68 -13.18
N ASP A 53 2.87 3.54 -12.20
CA ASP A 53 2.41 3.35 -10.83
C ASP A 53 1.87 4.69 -10.34
N LEU A 54 0.55 4.83 -10.25
CA LEU A 54 -0.09 6.08 -9.80
C LEU A 54 -0.18 6.17 -8.27
N ALA A 55 0.30 5.16 -7.55
CA ALA A 55 0.24 5.15 -6.09
C ALA A 55 1.06 6.28 -5.46
N PHE A 56 2.05 6.85 -6.16
CA PHE A 56 2.78 8.03 -5.66
C PHE A 56 1.86 9.22 -5.39
N VAL A 57 0.75 9.35 -6.13
CA VAL A 57 -0.24 10.42 -5.90
C VAL A 57 -0.94 10.21 -4.57
N SER A 58 -1.51 9.02 -4.34
CA SER A 58 -2.22 8.72 -3.10
C SER A 58 -1.29 8.73 -1.87
N PHE A 59 -0.07 8.22 -2.02
CA PHE A 59 0.91 8.20 -0.94
C PHE A 59 1.49 9.59 -0.67
N GLY A 60 1.74 10.40 -1.70
CA GLY A 60 2.15 11.79 -1.54
C GLY A 60 1.10 12.62 -0.82
N LEU A 61 -0.17 12.50 -1.22
CA LEU A 61 -1.30 13.15 -0.54
C LEU A 61 -1.39 12.73 0.94
N LEU A 62 -1.20 11.44 1.24
CA LEU A 62 -1.20 10.95 2.62
C LEU A 62 -0.03 11.53 3.42
N ALA A 63 1.18 11.56 2.85
CA ALA A 63 2.36 12.14 3.50
C ALA A 63 2.13 13.62 3.85
N SER A 64 1.60 14.40 2.90
CA SER A 64 1.27 15.82 3.11
C SER A 64 0.17 15.99 4.16
N ALA A 65 -0.92 15.21 4.09
CA ALA A 65 -2.02 15.30 5.04
C ALA A 65 -1.56 15.01 6.48
N VAL A 66 -0.67 14.04 6.66
CA VAL A 66 -0.06 13.70 7.95
C VAL A 66 0.88 14.82 8.42
N HIS A 67 1.71 15.36 7.53
CA HIS A 67 2.62 16.46 7.85
C HIS A 67 1.87 17.70 8.38
N PHE A 68 0.77 18.07 7.73
CA PHE A 68 -0.10 19.18 8.15
C PHE A 68 -1.10 18.82 9.25
N LYS A 69 -1.08 17.58 9.77
CA LYS A 69 -1.97 17.08 10.85
C LYS A 69 -3.46 17.28 10.55
N ASN A 70 -3.86 17.23 9.28
CA ASN A 70 -5.24 17.45 8.89
C ASN A 70 -6.01 16.14 8.84
N HIS A 71 -6.72 15.83 9.93
CA HIS A 71 -7.45 14.57 10.16
C HIS A 71 -8.40 14.20 9.02
N LYS A 72 -9.18 15.15 8.49
CA LYS A 72 -10.13 14.90 7.39
C LYS A 72 -9.39 14.45 6.13
N PHE A 73 -8.26 15.11 5.83
CA PHE A 73 -7.44 14.77 4.68
C PHE A 73 -6.66 13.47 4.88
N ILE A 74 -6.23 13.14 6.11
CA ILE A 74 -5.60 11.85 6.42
C ILE A 74 -6.58 10.70 6.16
N PHE A 75 -7.85 10.86 6.58
CA PHE A 75 -8.90 9.87 6.32
C PHE A 75 -9.17 9.71 4.82
N ALA A 76 -9.35 10.82 4.10
CA ALA A 76 -9.59 10.80 2.65
C ALA A 76 -8.41 10.19 1.86
N ALA A 77 -7.18 10.59 2.19
CA ALA A 77 -5.97 10.07 1.54
C ALA A 77 -5.76 8.57 1.84
N SER A 78 -5.98 8.13 3.08
CA SER A 78 -5.90 6.71 3.45
C SER A 78 -6.97 5.88 2.73
N SER A 79 -8.18 6.43 2.55
CA SER A 79 -9.26 5.83 1.77
C SER A 79 -8.89 5.72 0.29
N LEU A 80 -8.24 6.74 -0.28
CA LEU A 80 -7.75 6.70 -1.66
C LEU A 80 -6.68 5.61 -1.84
N VAL A 81 -5.76 5.46 -0.90
CA VAL A 81 -4.77 4.36 -0.92
C VAL A 81 -5.49 3.01 -0.86
N PHE A 82 -6.48 2.83 0.01
CA PHE A 82 -7.28 1.61 0.07
C PHE A 82 -7.96 1.30 -1.28
N VAL A 83 -8.60 2.28 -1.91
CA VAL A 83 -9.27 2.14 -3.21
C VAL A 83 -8.30 1.72 -4.31
N ASN A 84 -7.06 2.24 -4.30
CA ASN A 84 -6.01 1.86 -5.24
C ASN A 84 -5.64 0.37 -5.17
N TYR A 85 -5.85 -0.30 -4.03
CA TYR A 85 -5.73 -1.74 -3.90
C TYR A 85 -7.09 -2.46 -4.09
N ALA A 86 -8.20 -1.90 -3.63
CA ALA A 86 -9.49 -2.57 -3.70
C ALA A 86 -10.01 -2.73 -5.14
N LEU A 87 -9.87 -1.70 -5.99
CA LEU A 87 -10.37 -1.75 -7.37
C LEU A 87 -9.70 -2.84 -8.24
N PRO A 88 -8.36 -2.89 -8.34
CA PRO A 88 -7.69 -3.94 -9.12
C PRO A 88 -7.78 -5.35 -8.48
N PHE A 89 -8.23 -5.48 -7.22
CA PHE A 89 -8.30 -6.76 -6.53
C PHE A 89 -9.12 -7.81 -7.29
N VAL A 90 -10.18 -7.40 -7.98
CA VAL A 90 -11.02 -8.31 -8.80
C VAL A 90 -10.17 -9.04 -9.85
N PHE A 91 -9.21 -8.36 -10.47
CA PHE A 91 -8.30 -8.98 -11.44
C PHE A 91 -7.25 -9.85 -10.76
N VAL A 92 -6.67 -9.37 -9.66
CA VAL A 92 -5.64 -10.09 -8.90
C VAL A 92 -6.18 -11.39 -8.30
N ALA A 93 -7.42 -11.38 -7.80
CA ALA A 93 -8.09 -12.56 -7.26
C ALA A 93 -8.41 -13.58 -8.37
N ARG A 94 -8.97 -13.11 -9.50
CA ARG A 94 -9.44 -13.97 -10.59
C ARG A 94 -8.33 -14.60 -11.42
N TRP A 95 -7.22 -13.90 -11.66
CA TRP A 95 -6.16 -14.41 -12.53
C TRP A 95 -5.27 -15.42 -11.82
N SER A 96 -4.79 -16.45 -12.53
CA SER A 96 -3.78 -17.37 -11.98
C SER A 96 -2.46 -16.63 -11.71
N ALA A 97 -1.61 -17.19 -10.83
CA ALA A 97 -0.28 -16.63 -10.57
C ALA A 97 0.56 -16.51 -11.86
N ALA A 98 0.49 -17.53 -12.73
CA ALA A 98 1.10 -17.53 -14.06
C ALA A 98 0.58 -16.38 -14.93
N LYS A 99 -0.75 -16.19 -14.99
CA LYS A 99 -1.36 -15.11 -15.78
C LYS A 99 -0.96 -13.73 -15.25
N LEU A 100 -0.88 -13.54 -13.94
CA LEU A 100 -0.40 -12.29 -13.35
C LEU A 100 1.07 -12.02 -13.71
N ALA A 101 1.94 -13.01 -13.58
CA ALA A 101 3.35 -12.86 -13.94
C ALA A 101 3.53 -12.59 -15.44
N LYS A 102 2.76 -13.25 -16.29
CA LYS A 102 2.75 -13.02 -17.74
C LYS A 102 2.25 -11.62 -18.11
N VAL A 103 1.15 -11.17 -17.52
CA VAL A 103 0.56 -9.86 -17.88
C VAL A 103 1.36 -8.69 -17.28
N ILE A 104 1.81 -8.80 -16.03
CA ILE A 104 2.46 -7.70 -15.30
C ILE A 104 3.98 -7.68 -15.52
N LYS A 105 4.62 -8.85 -15.54
CA LYS A 105 6.08 -8.96 -15.66
C LYS A 105 6.55 -9.43 -17.04
N LYS A 106 5.63 -9.81 -17.95
CA LYS A 106 5.96 -10.43 -19.24
C LYS A 106 6.90 -11.63 -19.06
N ALA A 107 6.76 -12.34 -17.94
CA ALA A 107 7.59 -13.47 -17.61
C ALA A 107 6.97 -14.77 -18.15
N ASP A 108 7.83 -15.70 -18.54
CA ASP A 108 7.44 -17.07 -18.89
C ASP A 108 6.98 -17.83 -17.64
N GLU A 109 6.37 -19.00 -17.83
CA GLU A 109 5.86 -19.89 -16.76
C GLU A 109 6.97 -20.58 -15.94
N SER A 110 8.08 -19.90 -15.74
CA SER A 110 9.16 -20.32 -14.85
C SER A 110 8.69 -20.37 -13.40
N THR A 111 9.35 -21.20 -12.58
CA THR A 111 9.12 -21.27 -11.13
C THR A 111 9.22 -19.90 -10.46
N LEU A 112 10.17 -19.07 -10.89
CA LEU A 112 10.35 -17.71 -10.38
C LEU A 112 9.14 -16.80 -10.67
N ALA A 113 8.54 -16.92 -11.85
CA ALA A 113 7.34 -16.19 -12.22
C ALA A 113 6.12 -16.60 -11.40
N LEU A 114 5.97 -17.90 -11.13
CA LEU A 114 4.92 -18.41 -10.26
C LEU A 114 5.09 -17.91 -8.82
N MET A 115 6.31 -17.99 -8.28
CA MET A 115 6.63 -17.45 -6.95
C MET A 115 6.30 -15.97 -6.85
N TRP A 116 6.73 -15.17 -7.83
CA TRP A 116 6.39 -13.75 -7.89
C TRP A 116 4.88 -13.52 -7.90
N GLY A 117 4.13 -14.30 -8.69
CA GLY A 117 2.67 -14.19 -8.78
C GLY A 117 1.97 -14.48 -7.44
N TYR A 118 2.40 -15.51 -6.71
CA TYR A 118 1.86 -15.81 -5.37
C TYR A 118 2.21 -14.74 -4.34
N ILE A 119 3.47 -14.30 -4.32
CA ILE A 119 3.92 -13.21 -3.43
C ILE A 119 3.13 -11.94 -3.71
N TYR A 120 2.95 -11.58 -4.98
CA TYR A 120 2.20 -10.41 -5.40
C TYR A 120 0.73 -10.49 -4.93
N LYS A 121 0.06 -11.64 -5.10
CA LYS A 121 -1.31 -11.85 -4.61
C LYS A 121 -1.44 -11.65 -3.11
N LEU A 122 -0.57 -12.29 -2.33
CA LEU A 122 -0.59 -12.19 -0.87
C LEU A 122 -0.27 -10.76 -0.41
N TYR A 123 0.71 -10.12 -1.03
CA TYR A 123 1.03 -8.71 -0.81
C TYR A 123 -0.18 -7.80 -1.09
N PHE A 124 -0.95 -8.11 -2.14
CA PHE A 124 -2.15 -7.35 -2.49
C PHE A 124 -3.26 -7.47 -1.44
N VAL A 125 -3.57 -8.70 -1.03
CA VAL A 125 -4.57 -8.97 0.02
C VAL A 125 -4.13 -8.32 1.33
N SER A 126 -2.85 -8.45 1.70
CA SER A 126 -2.30 -7.84 2.91
C SER A 126 -2.44 -6.32 2.90
N ASN A 127 -2.20 -5.64 1.76
CA ASN A 127 -2.42 -4.20 1.64
C ASN A 127 -3.88 -3.81 1.84
N ILE A 128 -4.85 -4.55 1.27
CA ILE A 128 -6.27 -4.28 1.46
C ILE A 128 -6.63 -4.33 2.95
N CYS A 129 -6.21 -5.38 3.64
CA CYS A 129 -6.44 -5.54 5.08
C CYS A 129 -5.75 -4.44 5.90
N LEU A 130 -4.48 -4.13 5.58
CA LEU A 130 -3.70 -3.10 6.27
C LEU A 130 -4.36 -1.74 6.16
N TRP A 131 -4.75 -1.32 4.94
CA TRP A 131 -5.34 -0.01 4.71
C TRP A 131 -6.76 0.11 5.26
N ALA A 132 -7.54 -0.96 5.24
CA ALA A 132 -8.82 -1.00 5.98
C ALA A 132 -8.59 -0.78 7.48
N PHE A 133 -7.58 -1.43 8.07
CA PHE A 133 -7.23 -1.26 9.47
C PHE A 133 -6.67 0.14 9.79
N VAL A 134 -5.89 0.73 8.89
CA VAL A 134 -5.43 2.12 9.00
C VAL A 134 -6.62 3.07 9.02
N ILE A 135 -7.58 2.93 8.11
CA ILE A 135 -8.78 3.76 8.07
C ILE A 135 -9.56 3.65 9.39
N TYR A 136 -9.72 2.44 9.91
CA TYR A 136 -10.32 2.20 11.22
C TYR A 136 -9.58 2.93 12.35
N LYS A 137 -8.24 2.84 12.40
CA LYS A 137 -7.42 3.55 13.39
C LYS A 137 -7.50 5.07 13.26
N VAL A 138 -7.51 5.61 12.04
CA VAL A 138 -7.68 7.05 11.79
C VAL A 138 -9.05 7.53 12.26
N TYR A 139 -10.11 6.79 11.92
CA TYR A 139 -11.48 7.12 12.32
C TYR A 139 -11.64 7.15 13.85
N THR A 140 -11.19 6.09 14.53
CA THR A 140 -11.27 6.00 16.00
C THR A 140 -10.44 7.08 16.70
N SER A 141 -9.27 7.43 16.15
CA SER A 141 -8.46 8.55 16.67
C SER A 141 -9.16 9.90 16.51
N PHE A 142 -9.85 10.12 15.39
CA PHE A 142 -10.58 11.35 15.13
C PHE A 142 -11.84 11.49 16.01
N GLU A 143 -12.61 10.42 16.17
CA GLU A 143 -13.77 10.38 17.06
C GLU A 143 -13.37 10.61 18.52
N GLY A 144 -12.25 10.02 18.96
CA GLY A 144 -11.66 10.31 20.28
C GLY A 144 -11.32 11.78 20.44
N TYR A 145 -10.68 12.40 19.45
CA TYR A 145 -10.35 13.82 19.45
C TYR A 145 -11.60 14.72 19.53
N ARG A 146 -12.66 14.42 18.77
CA ARG A 146 -13.92 15.18 18.82
C ARG A 146 -14.61 15.09 20.18
N ARG A 147 -14.65 13.89 20.78
CA ARG A 147 -15.24 13.68 22.11
C ARG A 147 -14.50 14.46 23.20
N ILE A 148 -13.17 14.47 23.18
CA ILE A 148 -12.36 15.20 24.17
C ILE A 148 -12.52 16.71 24.04
N ASN A 149 -12.63 17.23 22.81
CA ASN A 149 -12.65 18.66 22.55
C ASN A 149 -14.05 19.27 22.35
N GLY A 150 -15.13 18.49 22.54
CA GLY A 150 -16.51 18.99 22.42
C GLY A 150 -16.90 19.47 21.02
N VAL A 151 -16.16 19.08 19.97
CA VAL A 151 -16.41 19.50 18.59
C VAL A 151 -17.46 18.57 17.97
N GLN A 152 -18.73 18.94 18.13
CA GLN A 152 -19.87 18.30 17.46
C GLN A 152 -19.87 18.59 15.95
#